data_AF-A0A0A2HTB3-F1
#
_entry.id   AF-A0A0A2HTB3-F1
#
_cell.length_a   1.000
_cell.length_b   1.000
_cell.length_c   1.000
_cell.angle_alpha   90.00
_cell.angle_beta   90.00
_cell.angle_gamma   90.00
#
_symmetry.space_group_name_H-M   'P 1'
#
loop_
_entity.id
_entity.type
_entity.pdbx_description
1 polymer ?
#
loop_
_entity_poly.entity_id
_entity_poly.type
_entity_poly.pdbx_seq_one_letter_code
_entity_poly.pdbx_strand_id
1 'polypeptide(L)'
;MSRQVESRFFFKPVELHLQLANLAVQPFRLLVGGNWFKASFAFKQRFGLLLNFLLPLPNRSRLTGIIKTQFMNENETRLFIEHRLKNADASPVLFDKDAVEIIAAFTRGNRRTLMNTATMALEEAYYLEEKTISASTFYNSEWFNESE
;
A
#
# COMPACT_ATOMS: atom_id res chain seq x y z
N MET A 1 5.66 38.33 -28.88
CA MET A 1 6.25 37.01 -29.21
C MET A 1 6.30 36.19 -27.94
N SER A 2 5.33 35.29 -27.77
CA SER A 2 5.13 34.49 -26.55
C SER A 2 6.10 33.30 -26.54
N ARG A 3 6.90 33.16 -25.47
CA ARG A 3 7.76 31.99 -25.24
C ARG A 3 6.88 30.82 -24.81
N GLN A 4 6.76 29.81 -25.67
CA GLN A 4 6.24 28.51 -25.27
C GLN A 4 7.21 27.88 -24.26
N VAL A 5 6.74 27.69 -23.03
CA VAL A 5 7.40 26.86 -22.02
C VAL A 5 6.92 25.43 -22.28
N GLU A 6 7.78 24.61 -22.88
CA GLU A 6 7.57 23.15 -22.90
C GLU A 6 7.75 22.61 -21.47
N SER A 7 6.64 22.46 -20.76
CA SER A 7 6.58 21.67 -19.54
C SER A 7 6.63 20.18 -19.90
N ARG A 8 7.84 19.67 -20.10
CA ARG A 8 8.09 18.22 -20.19
C ARG A 8 8.01 17.60 -18.79
N PHE A 9 6.79 17.50 -18.26
CA PHE A 9 6.52 16.65 -17.11
C PHE A 9 6.76 15.19 -17.50
N PHE A 10 7.48 14.45 -16.65
CA PHE A 10 7.84 13.05 -16.88
C PHE A 10 6.63 12.10 -16.75
N PHE A 11 5.55 12.53 -16.07
CA PHE A 11 4.35 11.74 -15.87
C PHE A 11 3.20 12.25 -16.76
N LYS A 12 2.66 11.37 -17.60
CA LYS A 12 1.31 11.56 -18.15
C LYS A 12 0.32 11.24 -17.02
N PRO A 13 -0.64 12.12 -16.69
CA PRO A 13 -1.65 11.83 -15.68
C PRO A 13 -2.43 10.58 -16.10
N VAL A 14 -2.40 9.55 -15.26
CA VAL A 14 -3.25 8.37 -15.43
C VAL A 14 -4.64 8.76 -14.97
N GLU A 15 -5.59 8.81 -15.90
CA GLU A 15 -7.00 9.02 -15.59
C GLU A 15 -7.53 7.79 -14.83
N LEU A 16 -7.47 7.85 -13.51
CA LEU A 16 -8.16 6.88 -12.65
C LEU A 16 -9.65 7.16 -12.76
N HIS A 17 -10.34 6.40 -13.62
CA HIS A 17 -11.79 6.25 -13.58
C HIS A 17 -12.20 5.55 -12.27
N LEU A 18 -12.16 6.29 -11.16
CA LEU A 18 -12.79 5.92 -9.91
C LEU A 18 -14.30 6.02 -10.12
N GLN A 19 -14.95 4.89 -10.43
CA GLN A 19 -16.39 4.79 -10.37
C GLN A 19 -16.83 4.91 -8.89
N LEU A 20 -17.34 6.08 -8.51
CA LEU A 20 -17.96 6.39 -7.20
C LEU A 20 -19.19 5.51 -6.85
N ALA A 21 -19.55 4.54 -7.68
CA ALA A 21 -20.77 3.77 -7.55
C ALA A 21 -20.58 2.55 -6.62
N ASN A 22 -20.40 2.79 -5.32
CA ASN A 22 -20.83 1.84 -4.29
C ASN A 22 -20.98 2.47 -2.89
N LEU A 23 -21.16 3.81 -2.83
CA LEU A 23 -21.58 4.49 -1.60
C LEU A 23 -23.11 4.54 -1.52
N ALA A 24 -23.76 3.38 -1.52
CA ALA A 24 -25.19 3.26 -1.26
C ALA A 24 -25.44 3.29 0.26
N VAL A 25 -25.23 4.47 0.87
CA VAL A 25 -25.82 4.79 2.16
C VAL A 25 -27.31 5.04 1.91
N GLN A 26 -28.16 4.09 2.29
CA GLN A 26 -29.61 4.33 2.37
C GLN A 26 -29.96 4.83 3.77
N PRO A 27 -30.46 6.07 3.95
CA PRO A 27 -31.10 6.48 5.18
C PRO A 27 -32.60 6.25 5.05
N PHE A 28 -33.15 5.25 5.74
CA PHE A 28 -34.60 5.10 5.87
C PHE A 28 -35.04 5.53 7.27
N ARG A 29 -35.64 6.71 7.36
CA ARG A 29 -36.44 7.15 8.52
C ARG A 29 -37.90 6.77 8.26
N LEU A 30 -38.50 5.98 9.15
CA LEU A 30 -39.91 6.11 9.53
C LEU A 30 -40.17 5.45 10.89
N LEU A 31 -41.07 6.06 11.63
CA LEU A 31 -41.22 6.04 13.09
C LEU A 31 -42.52 5.30 13.46
N VAL A 32 -42.57 4.83 14.71
CA VAL A 32 -43.75 4.43 15.52
C VAL A 32 -44.20 2.97 15.45
N GLY A 33 -44.08 2.30 16.60
CA GLY A 33 -45.13 1.41 17.08
C GLY A 33 -44.64 0.13 17.75
N GLY A 34 -44.96 -0.03 19.04
CA GLY A 34 -45.25 -1.36 19.60
C GLY A 34 -44.09 -2.06 20.32
N ASN A 35 -44.06 -1.86 21.64
CA ASN A 35 -43.31 -2.63 22.61
C ASN A 35 -43.69 -4.12 22.58
N TRP A 36 -42.96 -4.99 21.85
CA TRP A 36 -43.17 -6.45 21.90
C TRP A 36 -42.00 -7.24 21.29
N PHE A 37 -40.82 -7.32 21.93
CA PHE A 37 -39.85 -8.44 21.76
C PHE A 37 -38.65 -8.33 22.75
N LYS A 38 -38.90 -8.01 24.02
CA LYS A 38 -37.87 -8.11 25.08
C LYS A 38 -37.60 -9.54 25.57
N ALA A 39 -37.96 -10.57 24.79
CA ALA A 39 -37.77 -11.98 25.15
C ALA A 39 -36.97 -12.79 24.13
N SER A 40 -36.11 -12.16 23.32
CA SER A 40 -35.19 -12.88 22.41
C SER A 40 -33.71 -12.61 22.66
N PHE A 41 -33.37 -11.85 23.71
CA PHE A 41 -32.00 -11.41 24.00
C PHE A 41 -31.21 -12.29 24.99
N ALA A 42 -31.51 -13.60 25.06
CA ALA A 42 -30.74 -14.53 25.90
C ALA A 42 -30.40 -15.88 25.23
N PHE A 43 -30.54 -16.01 23.89
CA PHE A 43 -30.31 -17.30 23.21
C PHE A 43 -29.25 -17.27 22.08
N LYS A 44 -28.49 -16.18 21.93
CA LYS A 44 -27.60 -16.02 20.75
C LYS A 44 -26.14 -15.70 21.08
N GLN A 45 -25.62 -16.18 22.21
CA GLN A 45 -24.23 -15.88 22.61
C GLN A 45 -23.35 -17.10 22.93
N ARG A 46 -23.76 -18.33 22.58
CA ARG A 46 -22.95 -19.54 22.81
C ARG A 46 -22.59 -20.40 21.60
N PHE A 47 -23.12 -20.11 20.41
CA PHE A 47 -22.82 -20.91 19.20
C PHE A 47 -21.60 -20.44 18.40
N GLY A 48 -21.15 -19.19 18.55
CA GLY A 48 -20.02 -18.66 17.77
C GLY A 48 -18.65 -19.22 18.17
N LEU A 49 -18.46 -19.56 19.46
CA LEU A 49 -17.18 -20.07 19.97
C LEU A 49 -16.92 -21.53 19.60
N LEU A 50 -17.97 -22.35 19.45
CA LEU A 50 -17.84 -23.76 19.09
C LEU A 50 -17.60 -23.97 17.59
N LEU A 51 -18.11 -23.08 16.73
CA LEU A 51 -17.92 -23.18 15.28
C LEU A 51 -16.45 -22.97 14.87
N ASN A 52 -15.72 -22.12 15.58
CA ASN A 52 -14.30 -21.86 15.34
C ASN A 52 -13.38 -23.00 15.81
N PHE A 53 -13.84 -23.82 16.77
CA PHE A 53 -13.02 -24.89 17.34
C PHE A 53 -13.25 -26.25 16.67
N LEU A 54 -14.43 -26.49 16.11
CA LEU A 54 -14.81 -27.77 15.48
C LEU A 54 -14.61 -27.83 13.96
N LEU A 55 -14.14 -26.76 13.33
CA LEU A 55 -13.91 -26.71 11.89
C LEU A 55 -12.44 -26.40 11.54
N PRO A 56 -11.49 -27.33 11.69
CA PRO A 56 -10.44 -27.42 10.70
C PRO A 56 -11.11 -27.84 9.39
N LEU A 57 -11.67 -26.88 8.64
CA LEU A 57 -12.29 -27.17 7.34
C LEU A 57 -11.29 -27.91 6.43
N PRO A 58 -11.76 -28.83 5.57
CA PRO A 58 -10.95 -29.53 4.54
C PRO A 58 -10.34 -28.57 3.50
N ASN A 59 -10.42 -27.27 3.72
CA ASN A 59 -9.82 -26.24 2.87
C ASN A 59 -8.30 -26.15 3.05
N ARG A 60 -7.74 -26.54 4.22
CA ARG A 60 -6.29 -26.61 4.39
C ARG A 60 -5.66 -27.73 3.56
N SER A 61 -6.34 -28.87 3.38
CA SER A 61 -5.88 -29.98 2.55
C SER A 61 -6.08 -29.75 1.04
N ARG A 62 -6.86 -28.73 0.65
CA ARG A 62 -7.01 -28.29 -0.76
C ARG A 62 -5.95 -27.29 -1.20
N LEU A 63 -5.19 -26.71 -0.27
CA LEU A 63 -4.03 -25.89 -0.61
C LEU A 63 -2.90 -26.84 -1.01
N THR A 64 -2.50 -26.80 -2.28
CA THR A 64 -1.41 -27.61 -2.85
C THR A 64 -0.05 -27.35 -2.20
N GLY A 65 0.10 -26.23 -1.48
CA GLY A 65 1.25 -25.94 -0.64
C GLY A 65 1.21 -24.53 -0.08
N ILE A 66 1.68 -24.35 1.16
CA ILE A 66 1.91 -23.03 1.74
C ILE A 66 3.36 -22.66 1.44
N ILE A 67 3.57 -21.77 0.48
CA ILE A 67 4.91 -21.27 0.15
C ILE A 67 5.13 -19.96 0.92
N LYS A 68 6.16 -19.94 1.77
CA LYS A 68 6.56 -18.72 2.47
C LYS A 68 7.38 -17.84 1.53
N THR A 69 6.99 -16.58 1.43
CA THR A 69 7.76 -15.57 0.71
C THR A 69 9.05 -15.29 1.47
N GLN A 70 10.20 -15.49 0.81
CA GLN A 70 11.49 -15.13 1.38
C GLN A 70 11.74 -13.64 1.23
N PHE A 71 12.31 -13.05 2.29
CA PHE A 71 12.84 -11.69 2.27
C PHE A 71 14.10 -11.64 1.40
N MET A 72 14.31 -10.51 0.75
CA MET A 72 15.48 -10.28 -0.08
C MET A 72 16.66 -9.83 0.78
N ASN A 73 17.88 -10.19 0.38
CA ASN A 73 19.07 -9.56 0.94
C ASN A 73 19.23 -8.12 0.39
N GLU A 74 20.15 -7.34 0.95
CA GLU A 74 20.45 -5.96 0.51
C GLU A 74 20.89 -5.89 -0.97
N ASN A 75 21.78 -6.80 -1.39
CA ASN A 75 22.21 -6.90 -2.79
C ASN A 75 21.04 -7.25 -3.73
N GLU A 76 20.18 -8.17 -3.33
CA GLU A 76 19.00 -8.56 -4.10
C GLU A 76 17.98 -7.42 -4.16
N THR A 77 17.89 -6.63 -3.09
CA THR A 77 17.05 -5.44 -3.01
C THR A 77 17.49 -4.38 -4.00
N ARG A 78 18.80 -4.10 -4.10
CA ARG A 78 19.35 -3.18 -5.11
C ARG A 78 19.05 -3.66 -6.53
N LEU A 79 19.33 -4.93 -6.82
CA LEU A 79 19.05 -5.52 -8.15
C LEU A 79 17.56 -5.49 -8.47
N PHE A 80 16.70 -5.69 -7.48
CA PHE A 80 15.26 -5.60 -7.64
C PHE A 80 14.82 -4.19 -8.03
N ILE A 81 15.35 -3.15 -7.38
CA ILE A 81 15.07 -1.75 -7.72
C ILE A 81 15.58 -1.42 -9.13
N GLU A 82 16.82 -1.78 -9.46
CA GLU A 82 17.40 -1.55 -10.79
C GLU A 82 16.56 -2.22 -11.90
N HIS A 83 16.15 -3.47 -11.69
CA HIS A 83 15.28 -4.17 -12.62
C HIS A 83 13.91 -3.51 -12.76
N ARG A 84 13.34 -2.96 -11.68
CA ARG A 84 12.07 -2.23 -11.72
C ARG A 84 12.18 -0.92 -12.49
N LEU A 85 13.24 -0.15 -12.27
CA LEU A 85 13.51 1.08 -13.01
C LEU A 85 13.66 0.80 -14.50
N LYS A 86 14.44 -0.24 -14.85
CA LYS A 86 14.61 -0.68 -16.24
C LYS A 86 13.27 -1.05 -16.89
N ASN A 87 12.41 -1.79 -16.18
CA ASN A 87 11.11 -2.18 -16.70
C ASN A 87 10.13 -1.01 -16.87
N ALA A 88 10.32 0.06 -16.10
CA ALA A 88 9.53 1.27 -16.18
C ALA A 88 10.09 2.29 -17.20
N ASP A 89 11.18 1.95 -17.90
CA ASP A 89 11.95 2.87 -18.75
C ASP A 89 12.33 4.18 -18.01
N ALA A 90 12.60 4.05 -16.71
CA ALA A 90 12.97 5.15 -15.83
C ALA A 90 14.49 5.33 -15.80
N SER A 91 14.94 6.56 -15.56
CA SER A 91 16.37 6.86 -15.41
C SER A 91 16.97 6.02 -14.27
N PRO A 92 18.13 5.37 -14.47
CA PRO A 92 18.82 4.65 -13.40
C PRO A 92 19.35 5.57 -12.30
N VAL A 93 19.38 6.89 -12.57
CA VAL A 93 19.80 7.93 -11.62
C VAL A 93 18.59 8.52 -10.87
N LEU A 94 17.40 7.93 -11.01
CA LEU A 94 16.20 8.42 -10.31
C LEU A 94 16.34 8.32 -8.78
N PHE A 95 17.02 7.27 -8.31
CA PHE A 95 17.38 7.09 -6.91
C PHE A 95 18.90 7.17 -6.79
N ASP A 96 19.38 8.05 -5.90
CA ASP A 96 20.78 8.05 -5.53
C ASP A 96 21.14 6.78 -4.76
N LYS A 97 22.43 6.42 -4.76
CA LYS A 97 22.92 5.22 -4.08
C LYS A 97 22.53 5.20 -2.60
N ASP A 98 22.71 6.33 -1.93
CA ASP A 98 22.39 6.48 -0.50
C ASP A 98 20.90 6.28 -0.24
N ALA A 99 20.02 6.76 -1.14
CA ALA A 99 18.58 6.54 -1.06
C ALA A 99 18.23 5.04 -1.19
N VAL A 100 18.88 4.32 -2.11
CA VAL A 100 18.69 2.87 -2.26
C VAL A 100 19.15 2.13 -1.00
N GLU A 101 20.27 2.51 -0.40
CA GLU A 101 20.78 1.92 0.85
C GLU A 101 19.80 2.17 2.02
N ILE A 102 19.28 3.39 2.16
CA ILE A 102 18.27 3.73 3.16
C ILE A 102 17.01 2.87 2.98
N ILE A 103 16.49 2.75 1.76
CA ILE A 103 15.32 1.90 1.46
C ILE A 103 15.61 0.44 1.80
N ALA A 104 16.79 -0.08 1.45
CA ALA A 104 17.16 -1.46 1.71
C ALA A 104 17.22 -1.76 3.22
N ALA A 105 17.86 -0.87 3.99
CA ALA A 105 17.96 -0.97 5.44
C ALA A 105 16.59 -0.87 6.12
N PHE A 106 15.76 0.11 5.72
CA PHE A 106 14.43 0.33 6.28
C PHE A 106 13.48 -0.85 6.03
N THR A 107 13.49 -1.39 4.81
CA THR A 107 12.50 -2.38 4.37
C THR A 107 12.89 -3.82 4.72
N ARG A 108 14.16 -4.06 5.06
CA ARG A 108 14.72 -5.38 5.42
C ARG A 108 14.35 -6.48 4.42
N GLY A 109 14.33 -6.14 3.13
CA GLY A 109 14.01 -7.08 2.05
C GLY A 109 12.53 -7.40 1.85
N ASN A 110 11.62 -6.72 2.54
CA ASN A 110 10.18 -6.87 2.31
C ASN A 110 9.77 -6.15 1.02
N ARG A 111 9.47 -6.92 -0.03
CA ARG A 111 9.09 -6.38 -1.35
C ARG A 111 7.88 -5.44 -1.31
N ARG A 112 6.87 -5.72 -0.47
CA ARG A 112 5.68 -4.87 -0.39
C ARG A 112 6.02 -3.54 0.27
N THR A 113 6.71 -3.59 1.41
CA THR A 113 7.15 -2.39 2.11
C THR A 113 8.05 -1.56 1.21
N LEU A 114 9.02 -2.19 0.53
CA LEU A 114 9.90 -1.52 -0.41
C LEU A 114 9.17 -0.76 -1.50
N MET A 115 8.22 -1.41 -2.19
CA MET A 115 7.48 -0.74 -3.25
C MET A 115 6.66 0.44 -2.70
N ASN A 116 6.06 0.29 -1.52
CA ASN A 116 5.31 1.37 -0.89
C ASN A 116 6.22 2.54 -0.50
N THR A 117 7.35 2.27 0.15
CA THR A 117 8.34 3.28 0.53
C THR A 117 8.89 4.01 -0.70
N ALA A 118 9.19 3.30 -1.78
CA ALA A 118 9.66 3.91 -3.03
C ALA A 118 8.58 4.83 -3.65
N THR A 119 7.31 4.45 -3.60
CA THR A 119 6.20 5.31 -4.05
C THR A 119 6.09 6.57 -3.21
N MET A 120 6.15 6.45 -1.87
CA MET A 120 6.10 7.60 -0.96
C MET A 120 7.29 8.55 -1.19
N ALA A 121 8.48 8.01 -1.41
CA ALA A 121 9.67 8.82 -1.72
C ALA A 121 9.54 9.56 -3.06
N LEU A 122 8.88 8.96 -4.07
CA LEU A 122 8.59 9.63 -5.34
C LEU A 122 7.58 10.76 -5.18
N GLU A 123 6.55 10.56 -4.36
CA GLU A 123 5.56 11.60 -4.04
C GLU A 123 6.23 12.76 -3.29
N GLU A 124 7.09 12.47 -2.32
CA GLU A 124 7.83 13.48 -1.57
C GLU A 124 8.77 14.29 -2.46
N ALA A 125 9.55 13.62 -3.30
CA ALA A 125 10.45 14.28 -4.24
C ALA A 125 9.68 15.16 -5.24
N TYR A 126 8.46 14.76 -5.61
CA TYR A 126 7.58 15.59 -6.44
C TYR A 126 7.19 16.88 -5.73
N TYR A 127 6.82 16.83 -4.44
CA TYR A 127 6.48 18.04 -3.67
C TYR A 127 7.68 18.94 -3.40
N LEU A 128 8.87 18.36 -3.22
CA LEU A 128 10.12 19.09 -3.03
C LEU A 128 10.72 19.63 -4.36
N GLU A 129 10.08 19.33 -5.49
CA GLU A 129 10.56 19.65 -6.84
C GLU A 129 11.97 19.08 -7.14
N GLU A 130 12.32 17.97 -6.48
CA GLU A 130 13.59 17.25 -6.66
C GLU A 130 13.49 16.30 -7.87
N LYS A 131 14.54 16.29 -8.71
CA LYS A 131 14.61 15.40 -9.89
C LYS A 131 15.14 14.01 -9.56
N THR A 132 15.84 13.89 -8.44
CA THR A 132 16.55 12.69 -7.98
C THR A 132 16.23 12.50 -6.52
N ILE A 133 15.82 11.29 -6.15
CA ILE A 133 15.54 10.94 -4.76
C ILE A 133 16.87 10.70 -4.07
N SER A 134 17.19 11.57 -3.12
CA SER A 134 18.44 11.52 -2.37
C SER A 134 18.17 11.23 -0.90
N ALA A 135 19.22 11.13 -0.08
CA ALA A 135 19.07 10.91 1.36
C ALA A 135 18.28 12.06 2.03
N SER A 136 18.39 13.31 1.54
CA SER A 136 17.66 14.44 2.11
C SER A 136 16.15 14.29 1.97
N THR A 137 15.67 13.68 0.88
CA THR A 137 14.24 13.41 0.67
C THR A 137 13.67 12.59 1.83
N PHE A 138 14.40 11.60 2.33
CA PHE A 138 13.97 10.78 3.47
C PHE A 138 14.06 11.54 4.79
N TYR A 139 15.19 12.19 5.06
CA TYR A 139 15.38 12.91 6.33
C TYR A 139 14.43 14.09 6.50
N ASN A 140 14.02 14.73 5.41
CA ASN A 140 13.06 15.83 5.44
C ASN A 140 11.60 15.34 5.51
N SER A 141 11.35 14.07 5.22
CA SER A 141 9.99 13.53 5.17
C SER A 141 9.46 13.15 6.55
N GLU A 142 8.28 13.67 6.91
CA GLU A 142 7.65 13.37 8.21
C GLU A 142 7.32 11.88 8.34
N TRP A 143 6.80 11.27 7.28
CA TRP A 143 6.37 9.88 7.28
C TRP A 143 7.51 8.87 7.53
N PHE A 144 8.75 9.23 7.16
CA PHE A 144 9.90 8.38 7.40
C PHE A 144 10.37 8.51 8.84
N ASN A 145 10.42 9.74 9.37
CA ASN A 145 10.87 10.03 10.73
C ASN A 145 9.87 9.56 11.82
N GLU A 146 8.57 9.50 11.52
CA GLU A 146 7.55 8.99 12.46
C GLU A 146 7.57 7.47 12.64
N SER A 147 8.29 6.75 11.77
CA SER A 147 8.28 5.29 11.71
C SER A 147 9.39 4.60 12.51
N GLU A 148 10.25 5.38 13.18
CA GLU A 148 11.22 4.92 14.21
C GLU A 148 10.59 4.86 15.61
#